data_AF-A0A6N9S661-F1
#
_entry.id   AF-A0A6N9S661-F1
#
_cell.length_a   1.000
_cell.length_b   1.000
_cell.length_c   1.000
_cell.angle_alpha   90.00
_cell.angle_beta   90.00
_cell.angle_gamma   90.00
#
_symmetry.space_group_name_H-M   'P 1'
#
loop_
_entity.id
_entity.type
_entity.pdbx_description
1 polymer ?
#
loop_
_entity_poly.entity_id
_entity_poly.type
_entity_poly.pdbx_seq_one_letter_code
_entity_poly.pdbx_strand_id
1 'polypeptide(L)' 'WNAAVKRAGIRRRNPYHTRHTFACWLLTAGANPAFIASQMGHETAQMVYEIYGMWIDDMNDEQVAMLNARLS' A
#
# COMPACT_ATOMS: atom_id res chain seq x y z
N TRP A 1 -20.20 3.53 5.09
CA TRP A 1 -19.44 3.87 3.87
C TRP A 1 -20.14 4.92 2.98
N ASN A 2 -21.35 4.67 2.46
CA ASN A 2 -22.05 5.63 1.56
C ASN A 2 -22.17 7.04 2.14
N ALA A 3 -22.59 7.14 3.40
CA ALA A 3 -22.68 8.41 4.10
C ALA A 3 -21.32 9.12 4.23
N ALA A 4 -20.25 8.39 4.57
CA ALA A 4 -18.90 8.93 4.67
C ALA A 4 -18.41 9.47 3.32
N VAL A 5 -18.59 8.71 2.24
CA VAL A 5 -18.23 9.12 0.88
C VAL A 5 -19.02 10.35 0.43
N LYS A 6 -20.33 10.40 0.71
CA LYS A 6 -21.16 11.57 0.40
C LYS A 6 -20.70 12.81 1.17
N ARG A 7 -20.41 12.68 2.46
CA ARG A 7 -19.90 13.79 3.29
C ARG A 7 -18.53 14.28 2.85
N ALA A 8 -17.67 13.38 2.36
CA ALA A 8 -16.35 13.73 1.83
C ALA A 8 -16.40 14.42 0.45
N GLY A 9 -17.58 14.49 -0.21
CA GLY A 9 -17.73 15.11 -1.53
C GLY A 9 -17.06 14.34 -2.67
N ILE A 10 -16.65 13.09 -2.46
CA ILE A 10 -15.95 12.28 -3.46
C ILE A 10 -16.92 11.37 -4.22
N ARG A 11 -16.54 11.00 -5.46
CA ARG A 11 -17.28 10.00 -6.24
C ARG A 11 -17.44 8.69 -5.45
N ARG A 12 -18.62 8.09 -5.53
CA ARG A 12 -18.91 6.77 -4.97
C ARG A 12 -17.88 5.75 -5.46
N ARG A 13 -17.13 5.14 -4.54
CA ARG A 13 -16.23 3.99 -4.79
C ARG A 13 -16.62 2.82 -3.89
N ASN A 14 -16.21 1.61 -4.23
CA ASN A 14 -16.32 0.45 -3.35
C ASN A 14 -15.35 0.62 -2.16
N PRO A 15 -15.74 0.34 -0.90
CA PRO A 15 -14.79 0.41 0.21
C PRO A 15 -13.56 -0.49 0.01
N TYR A 16 -13.66 -1.57 -0.76
CA TYR A 16 -12.52 -2.42 -1.08
C TYR A 16 -11.35 -1.66 -1.76
N HIS A 17 -11.61 -0.59 -2.51
CA HIS A 17 -10.54 0.21 -3.10
C HIS A 17 -9.68 0.95 -2.05
N THR A 18 -10.20 1.22 -0.85
CA THR A 18 -9.38 1.82 0.21
C THR A 18 -8.35 0.83 0.74
N ARG A 19 -8.67 -0.47 0.73
CA ARG A 19 -7.72 -1.53 1.08
C ARG A 19 -6.55 -1.57 0.10
N HIS A 20 -6.81 -1.39 -1.19
CA HIS A 20 -5.73 -1.26 -2.18
C HIS A 20 -4.91 0.01 -1.98
N THR A 21 -5.58 1.14 -1.77
CA THR A 21 -4.89 2.43 -1.52
C THR A 21 -3.97 2.34 -0.30
N PHE A 22 -4.44 1.69 0.77
CA PHE A 22 -3.66 1.43 1.97
C PHE A 22 -2.41 0.59 1.70
N ALA A 23 -2.53 -0.50 0.94
CA ALA A 23 -1.38 -1.33 0.57
C ALA A 23 -0.34 -0.55 -0.25
N CYS A 24 -0.78 0.18 -1.28
CA CYS A 24 0.11 1.01 -2.10
C CYS A 24 0.87 2.06 -1.26
N TRP A 25 0.18 2.75 -0.35
CA TRP A 25 0.82 3.75 0.51
C TRP A 25 1.85 3.13 1.45
N LEU A 26 1.55 1.99 2.05
CA LEU A 26 2.51 1.30 2.91
C LEU A 26 3.73 0.80 2.12
N LEU A 27 3.53 0.25 0.93
CA LEU A 27 4.63 -0.12 0.04
C LEU A 27 5.49 1.11 -0.31
N THR A 28 4.86 2.26 -0.57
CA THR A 28 5.56 3.53 -0.90
C THR A 28 6.33 4.08 0.27
N ALA A 29 5.84 3.86 1.49
CA ALA A 29 6.58 4.15 2.70
C ALA A 29 7.72 3.14 3.00
N GLY A 30 7.92 2.13 2.16
CA GLY A 30 8.93 1.09 2.34
C GLY A 30 8.57 0.02 3.39
N ALA A 31 7.28 -0.16 3.69
CA ALA A 31 6.85 -1.16 4.65
C ALA A 31 7.01 -2.59 4.09
N ASN A 32 7.37 -3.53 4.97
CA ASN A 32 7.55 -4.93 4.62
C ASN A 32 6.23 -5.57 4.12
N PRO A 33 6.19 -6.23 2.94
CA PRO A 33 5.00 -6.90 2.42
C PRO A 33 4.32 -7.88 3.39
N ALA A 34 5.09 -8.59 4.23
CA ALA A 34 4.54 -9.48 5.25
C ALA A 34 3.81 -8.70 6.35
N PHE A 35 4.33 -7.54 6.74
CA PHE A 35 3.64 -6.64 7.66
C PHE A 35 2.33 -6.13 7.05
N ILE A 36 2.37 -5.67 5.79
CA ILE A 36 1.18 -5.19 5.07
C ILE A 36 0.11 -6.29 4.99
N ALA A 37 0.51 -7.51 4.64
CA ALA A 37 -0.36 -8.68 4.58
C ALA A 37 -1.05 -8.95 5.93
N SER A 38 -0.31 -8.90 7.03
CA SER A 38 -0.86 -9.07 8.38
C SER A 38 -1.90 -8.01 8.74
N GLN A 39 -1.66 -6.74 8.39
CA GLN A 39 -2.61 -5.64 8.63
C GLN A 39 -3.88 -5.77 7.80
N MET A 40 -3.76 -6.41 6.64
CA MET A 40 -4.86 -6.73 5.76
C MET A 40 -5.58 -8.03 6.18
N GLY A 41 -5.08 -8.77 7.17
CA GLY A 41 -5.67 -10.05 7.61
C GLY A 41 -5.42 -11.20 6.64
N HIS A 42 -4.35 -11.12 5.83
CA HIS A 42 -3.87 -12.24 5.03
C HIS A 42 -2.93 -13.11 5.89
N GLU A 43 -3.02 -14.43 5.71
CA GLU A 43 -2.13 -15.40 6.38
C GLU A 43 -0.70 -15.36 5.80
N THR A 44 -0.57 -15.01 4.52
CA THR A 44 0.72 -14.96 3.82
C THR A 44 0.87 -13.67 3.01
N ALA A 45 2.12 -13.32 2.70
CA ALA A 45 2.46 -12.17 1.86
C ALA A 45 2.22 -12.42 0.36
N GLN A 46 1.84 -13.63 -0.03
CA GLN A 46 1.69 -14.04 -1.44
C GLN A 46 0.77 -13.09 -2.21
N MET A 47 -0.40 -12.77 -1.65
CA MET A 47 -1.35 -11.82 -2.27
C MET A 47 -0.76 -10.42 -2.49
N VAL A 48 0.16 -9.97 -1.65
CA VAL A 48 0.81 -8.66 -1.79
C VAL A 48 1.80 -8.69 -2.94
N TYR A 49 2.61 -9.74 -3.04
CA TYR A 49 3.55 -9.92 -4.16
C TYR A 49 2.83 -10.15 -5.50
N GLU A 50 1.73 -10.90 -5.52
CA GLU A 50 0.95 -11.15 -6.75
C GLU A 50 0.31 -9.86 -7.28
N ILE A 51 -0.27 -9.04 -6.40
CA ILE A 51 -1.00 -7.83 -6.81
C ILE A 51 -0.06 -6.64 -7.05
N TYR A 52 1.02 -6.52 -6.26
CA TYR A 52 1.88 -5.33 -6.26
C TYR A 52 3.32 -5.61 -6.67
N GLY A 53 3.68 -6.84 -7.05
CA GLY A 53 5.05 -7.23 -7.39
C GLY A 53 5.72 -6.32 -8.41
N MET A 54 5.01 -5.97 -9.50
CA MET A 54 5.57 -5.06 -10.52
C MET A 54 5.89 -3.66 -9.96
N TRP A 55 5.12 -3.18 -9.00
CA TRP A 55 5.35 -1.87 -8.40
C TRP A 55 6.49 -1.90 -7.39
N ILE A 56 6.69 -3.02 -6.69
CA ILE A 56 7.79 -3.19 -5.73
C ILE A 56 9.14 -2.98 -6.43
N ASP A 57 9.29 -3.50 -7.65
CA ASP A 57 10.53 -3.36 -8.42
C ASP A 57 10.83 -1.90 -8.80
N ASP A 58 9.81 -1.17 -9.27
CA ASP A 58 9.92 0.25 -9.64
C ASP A 58 10.29 1.16 -8.44
N MET A 59 10.01 0.70 -7.22
CA MET A 59 10.19 1.48 -5.99
C MET A 59 11.55 1.28 -5.33
N ASN A 60 12.38 0.37 -5.86
CA ASN A 60 13.71 0.10 -5.33
C ASN A 60 14.60 1.35 -5.34
N ASP A 61 14.55 2.14 -6.41
CA ASP A 61 15.35 3.36 -6.54
C ASP A 61 14.96 4.43 -5.50
N GLU A 62 13.66 4.60 -5.25
CA GLU A 62 13.15 5.50 -4.19
C GLU A 62 13.55 5.01 -2.79
N GLN A 63 13.51 3.69 -2.55
CA GLN A 63 13.95 3.12 -1.28
C GLN A 63 15.44 3.33 -1.05
N VAL A 64 16.27 3.15 -2.07
CA VAL A 64 17.71 3.45 -2.00
C VAL A 64 17.94 4.93 -1.69
N ALA A 65 17.22 5.84 -2.35
CA ALA A 65 17.31 7.27 -2.06
C ALA A 65 16.91 7.60 -0.61
N MET A 66 15.84 6.98 -0.09
CA MET A 66 15.40 7.14 1.30
C MET A 66 16.42 6.61 2.31
N LEU A 67 17.09 5.49 2.00
CA LEU A 67 18.14 4.93 2.84
C LEU A 67 19.36 5.86 2.86
N ASN A 68 19.80 6.34 1.69
CA ASN A 68 20.91 7.26 1.57
C ASN A 68 20.68 8.54 2.38
N ALA A 69 19.47 9.12 2.31
CA ALA A 69 19.11 10.31 3.07
C ALA A 69 19.07 10.10 4.60
N ARG A 70 18.83 8.87 5.07
CA ARG A 70 18.82 8.53 6.51
C ARG A 70 20.21 8.22 7.06
N LEU A 71 21.10 7.73 6.21
CA LEU A 71 22.44 7.26 6.58
C LEU A 71 23.54 8.31 6.32
N SER A 72 23.22 9.38 5.59
CA SER A 72 24.05 10.60 5.43
C SER A 72 23.87 11.57 6.60
#